data_AF-A0A0M0JF69-F1
#
_entry.id   AF-A0A0M0JF69-F1
#
_cell.length_a   1.000
_cell.length_b   1.000
_cell.length_c   1.000
_cell.angle_alpha   90.00
_cell.angle_beta   90.00
_cell.angle_gamma   90.00
#
_symmetry.space_group_name_H-M   'P 1'
#
loop_
_entity.id
_entity.type
_entity.pdbx_description
1 polymer ?
#
loop_
_entity_poly.entity_id
_entity_poly.type
_entity_poly.pdbx_seq_one_letter_code
_entity_poly.pdbx_strand_id
1 'polypeptide(L)'
;MAEEMAEEMAEEMAENMAENMAEEMAAPPVATPANVHVIASCSHRYAASLWDSRKARAFNWAWVEAPTGLSYAHEAVDSIHELLGSLFDSAVGTEGRSAQIVLDALTSNARKVFTLLLTFQLEHPKAPGLSFEELYKRSRAVYATSNEVALKKHIAEFLDHHLVRTRSGTGGQQCYWCSLPGDTMKAIVEAEGK
;
A
#
# COMPACT_ATOMS: atom_id res chain seq x y z
N MET A 1 23.41 -7.27 -2.66
CA MET A 1 22.95 -6.40 -1.55
C MET A 1 21.76 -5.53 -1.94
N ALA A 2 21.87 -4.35 -2.57
CA ALA A 2 20.66 -3.54 -2.85
C ALA A 2 19.73 -4.14 -3.92
N GLU A 3 20.31 -4.77 -4.94
CA GLU A 3 19.58 -5.43 -6.04
C GLU A 3 18.94 -6.75 -5.57
N GLU A 4 19.68 -7.50 -4.76
CA GLU A 4 19.25 -8.76 -4.11
C GLU A 4 18.10 -8.52 -3.12
N MET A 5 18.14 -7.42 -2.36
CA MET A 5 17.08 -7.02 -1.44
C MET A 5 15.83 -6.50 -2.17
N ALA A 6 16.00 -5.97 -3.39
CA ALA A 6 14.88 -5.55 -4.24
C ALA A 6 14.21 -6.75 -4.93
N GLU A 7 14.98 -7.79 -5.28
CA GLU A 7 14.48 -9.04 -5.83
C GLU A 7 13.73 -9.85 -4.77
N GLU A 8 14.27 -9.93 -3.55
CA GLU A 8 13.63 -10.57 -2.40
C GLU A 8 12.34 -9.82 -1.97
N MET A 9 12.36 -8.48 -1.97
CA MET A 9 11.14 -7.67 -1.78
C MET A 9 10.11 -7.86 -2.89
N ALA A 10 10.53 -8.05 -4.15
CA ALA A 10 9.62 -8.26 -5.26
C ALA A 10 8.97 -9.66 -5.20
N GLU A 11 9.71 -10.66 -4.72
CA GLU A 11 9.22 -12.02 -4.50
C GLU A 11 8.24 -12.06 -3.31
N GLU A 12 8.59 -11.43 -2.19
CA GLU A 12 7.72 -11.31 -1.01
C GLU A 12 6.47 -10.46 -1.29
N MET A 13 6.59 -9.39 -2.09
CA MET A 13 5.46 -8.58 -2.55
C MET A 13 4.58 -9.35 -3.54
N ALA A 14 5.16 -10.21 -4.39
CA ALA A 14 4.39 -11.10 -5.26
C ALA A 14 3.66 -12.20 -4.48
N GLU A 15 4.26 -12.75 -3.41
CA GLU A 15 3.60 -13.67 -2.49
C GLU A 15 2.46 -12.98 -1.74
N ASN A 16 2.68 -11.79 -1.18
CA ASN A 16 1.64 -11.03 -0.47
C ASN A 16 0.51 -10.57 -1.42
N MET A 17 0.83 -10.22 -2.67
CA MET A 17 -0.17 -9.92 -3.70
C MET A 17 -0.95 -11.17 -4.09
N ALA A 18 -0.29 -12.34 -4.17
CA ALA A 18 -0.94 -13.62 -4.39
C ALA A 18 -1.81 -14.04 -3.20
N GLU A 19 -1.45 -13.73 -1.96
CA GLU A 19 -2.25 -13.97 -0.76
C GLU A 19 -3.50 -13.07 -0.72
N ASN A 20 -3.35 -11.77 -0.97
CA ASN A 20 -4.46 -10.82 -1.01
C ASN A 20 -5.42 -11.11 -2.21
N MET A 21 -4.88 -11.50 -3.37
CA MET A 21 -5.68 -11.95 -4.51
C MET A 21 -6.30 -13.33 -4.29
N ALA A 22 -5.62 -14.21 -3.55
CA ALA A 22 -6.19 -15.48 -3.14
C ALA A 22 -7.38 -15.27 -2.21
N GLU A 23 -7.39 -14.20 -1.40
CA GLU A 23 -8.51 -13.80 -0.55
C GLU A 23 -9.70 -13.24 -1.37
N GLU A 24 -9.44 -12.42 -2.40
CA GLU A 24 -10.48 -11.92 -3.34
C GLU A 24 -11.05 -13.04 -4.24
N MET A 25 -10.25 -14.07 -4.51
CA MET A 25 -10.65 -15.31 -5.21
C MET A 25 -11.01 -16.47 -4.25
N ALA A 26 -11.03 -16.24 -2.93
CA ALA A 26 -11.37 -17.25 -1.92
C ALA A 26 -12.88 -17.28 -1.67
N ALA A 27 -13.68 -17.55 -2.71
CA ALA A 27 -14.95 -18.26 -2.53
C ALA A 27 -15.52 -18.76 -3.88
N PRO A 28 -15.95 -20.03 -4.02
CA PRO A 28 -15.83 -21.16 -3.08
C PRO A 28 -15.19 -22.43 -3.70
N PRO A 29 -14.85 -23.43 -2.86
CA PRO A 29 -14.63 -24.81 -3.27
C PRO A 29 -16.01 -25.44 -3.53
N VAL A 30 -16.70 -24.98 -4.55
CA VAL A 30 -17.92 -25.61 -5.04
C VAL A 30 -17.65 -25.85 -6.50
N ALA A 31 -17.58 -27.13 -6.87
CA ALA A 31 -17.64 -27.55 -8.26
C ALA A 31 -18.71 -26.70 -8.95
N THR A 32 -18.31 -25.94 -9.98
CA THR A 32 -19.21 -25.10 -10.76
C THR A 32 -20.48 -25.92 -11.02
N PRO A 33 -21.65 -25.52 -10.46
CA PRO A 33 -22.86 -26.28 -10.68
C PRO A 33 -23.12 -26.31 -12.18
N ALA A 34 -23.69 -27.39 -12.71
CA ALA A 34 -23.83 -27.62 -14.15
C ALA A 34 -24.56 -26.49 -14.92
N ASN A 35 -25.19 -25.56 -14.19
CA ASN A 35 -25.98 -24.46 -14.71
C ASN A 35 -25.23 -23.11 -14.70
N VAL A 36 -23.98 -23.05 -14.22
CA VAL A 36 -23.19 -21.82 -14.14
C VAL A 36 -21.96 -21.97 -15.04
N HIS A 37 -21.84 -21.05 -16.00
CA HIS A 37 -20.72 -20.96 -16.91
C HIS A 37 -19.98 -19.65 -16.66
N VAL A 38 -18.64 -19.71 -16.66
CA VAL A 38 -17.77 -18.55 -16.38
C VAL A 38 -16.97 -18.23 -17.63
N ILE A 39 -16.91 -16.93 -17.95
CA ILE A 39 -15.98 -16.36 -18.93
C ILE A 39 -15.15 -15.32 -18.19
N ALA A 40 -13.85 -15.37 -18.38
CA ALA A 40 -12.91 -14.44 -17.75
C ALA A 40 -11.82 -14.05 -18.76
N SER A 41 -11.26 -12.85 -18.58
CA SER A 41 -10.06 -12.38 -19.26
C SER A 41 -8.90 -12.29 -18.26
N CYS A 42 -7.68 -12.48 -18.74
CA CYS A 42 -6.47 -12.25 -17.94
C CYS A 42 -5.42 -11.53 -18.78
N SER A 43 -4.81 -10.49 -18.21
CA SER A 43 -3.77 -9.69 -18.88
C SER A 43 -2.40 -9.82 -18.23
N HIS A 44 -2.32 -10.34 -17.00
CA HIS A 44 -1.06 -10.47 -16.27
C HIS A 44 -0.33 -11.77 -16.63
N ARG A 45 1.00 -11.69 -16.86
CA ARG A 45 1.83 -12.84 -17.26
C ARG A 45 1.83 -13.99 -16.25
N TYR A 46 1.58 -13.70 -14.98
CA TYR A 46 1.55 -14.68 -13.89
C TYR A 46 0.14 -15.04 -13.44
N ALA A 47 -0.91 -14.65 -14.18
CA ALA A 47 -2.30 -14.90 -13.79
C ALA A 47 -2.59 -16.39 -13.51
N ALA A 48 -1.98 -17.30 -14.27
CA ALA A 48 -2.14 -18.75 -14.07
C ALA A 48 -1.56 -19.26 -12.74
N SER A 49 -0.64 -18.51 -12.11
CA SER A 49 -0.04 -18.87 -10.82
C SER A 49 -1.00 -18.69 -9.64
N LEU A 50 -2.09 -17.93 -9.83
CA LEU A 50 -3.11 -17.70 -8.80
C LEU A 50 -3.95 -18.96 -8.52
N TRP A 51 -3.89 -19.96 -9.41
CA TRP A 51 -4.62 -21.21 -9.26
C TRP A 51 -3.71 -22.35 -8.83
N ASP A 52 -4.04 -22.96 -7.69
CA ASP A 52 -3.54 -24.28 -7.36
C ASP A 52 -4.11 -25.35 -8.32
N SER A 53 -3.53 -26.55 -8.31
CA SER A 53 -3.98 -27.64 -9.19
C SER A 53 -5.45 -28.04 -8.99
N ARG A 54 -6.04 -27.77 -7.82
CA ARG A 54 -7.44 -28.08 -7.50
C ARG A 54 -8.39 -27.05 -8.11
N LYS A 55 -8.08 -25.76 -7.97
CA LYS A 55 -8.80 -24.63 -8.55
C LYS A 55 -8.76 -24.71 -10.08
N ALA A 56 -7.59 -24.94 -10.66
CA ALA A 56 -7.43 -25.08 -12.11
C ALA A 56 -8.31 -26.21 -12.68
N ARG A 57 -8.40 -27.35 -11.98
CA ARG A 57 -9.26 -28.47 -12.36
C ARG A 57 -10.76 -28.17 -12.17
N ALA A 58 -11.13 -27.43 -11.11
CA ALA A 58 -12.52 -27.09 -10.83
C ALA A 58 -13.11 -26.13 -11.88
N PHE A 59 -12.33 -25.15 -12.34
CA PHE A 59 -12.78 -24.21 -13.37
C PHE A 59 -12.84 -24.81 -14.78
N ASN A 60 -12.10 -25.89 -15.03
CA ASN A 60 -12.06 -26.58 -16.33
C ASN A 60 -11.86 -25.59 -17.49
N TRP A 61 -10.84 -24.73 -17.39
CA TRP A 61 -10.61 -23.63 -18.33
C TRP A 61 -10.37 -24.12 -19.76
N ALA A 62 -11.05 -23.48 -20.71
CA ALA A 62 -10.71 -23.53 -22.12
C ALA A 62 -9.99 -22.22 -22.49
N TRP A 63 -8.70 -22.31 -22.78
CA TRP A 63 -7.88 -21.14 -23.12
C TRP A 63 -8.12 -20.71 -24.56
N VAL A 64 -8.41 -19.43 -24.75
CA VAL A 64 -8.62 -18.82 -26.07
C VAL A 64 -7.69 -17.63 -26.19
N GLU A 65 -6.88 -17.60 -27.24
CA GLU A 65 -6.07 -16.43 -27.58
C GLU A 65 -6.96 -15.35 -28.21
N ALA A 66 -7.00 -14.17 -27.60
CA ALA A 66 -7.80 -13.04 -28.06
C ALA A 66 -7.00 -11.72 -28.06
N PRO A 67 -5.96 -11.57 -28.90
CA PRO A 67 -5.21 -10.33 -29.00
C PRO A 67 -6.05 -9.25 -29.72
N THR A 68 -6.52 -8.25 -28.96
CA THR A 68 -7.40 -7.20 -29.51
C THR A 68 -6.64 -6.03 -30.14
N GLY A 69 -5.39 -5.79 -29.73
CA GLY A 69 -4.59 -4.63 -30.17
C GLY A 69 -5.16 -3.28 -29.73
N LEU A 70 -6.16 -3.28 -28.84
CA LEU A 70 -6.78 -2.07 -28.28
C LEU A 70 -6.01 -1.58 -27.06
N SER A 71 -6.14 -0.29 -26.75
CA SER A 71 -5.55 0.32 -25.56
C SER A 71 -6.26 -0.15 -24.29
N TYR A 72 -5.49 -0.40 -23.23
CA TYR A 72 -5.97 -0.68 -21.86
C TYR A 72 -6.48 0.58 -21.15
N ALA A 73 -7.08 1.52 -21.87
CA ALA A 73 -7.39 2.85 -21.32
C ALA A 73 -8.38 2.81 -20.15
N HIS A 74 -9.20 1.77 -20.02
CA HIS A 74 -10.18 1.63 -18.93
C HIS A 74 -9.61 0.85 -17.74
N GLU A 75 -8.78 -0.16 -18.00
CA GLU A 75 -8.11 -0.97 -16.97
C GLU A 75 -6.91 -0.24 -16.36
N ALA A 76 -6.25 0.61 -17.14
CA ALA A 76 -5.07 1.35 -16.70
C ALA A 76 -5.42 2.64 -15.94
N VAL A 77 -6.68 3.08 -15.87
CA VAL A 77 -7.03 4.32 -15.13
C VAL A 77 -6.63 4.21 -13.67
N ASP A 78 -6.92 3.08 -13.02
CA ASP A 78 -6.58 2.86 -11.61
C ASP A 78 -5.06 2.81 -11.39
N SER A 79 -4.31 2.14 -12.27
CA SER A 79 -2.84 2.02 -12.15
C SER A 79 -2.08 3.27 -12.60
N ILE A 80 -2.63 4.01 -13.57
CA ILE A 80 -2.08 5.29 -14.04
C ILE A 80 -2.35 6.36 -12.99
N HIS A 81 -3.48 6.35 -12.28
CA HIS A 81 -3.73 7.35 -11.22
C HIS A 81 -2.68 7.30 -10.10
N GLU A 82 -2.13 6.11 -9.80
CA GLU A 82 -1.08 5.92 -8.80
C GLU A 82 0.29 6.40 -9.30
N LEU A 83 0.64 6.12 -10.55
CA LEU A 83 1.93 6.51 -11.13
C LEU A 83 1.94 7.99 -11.59
N LEU A 84 0.87 8.49 -12.20
CA LEU A 84 0.75 9.90 -12.59
C LEU A 84 0.46 10.79 -11.37
N GLY A 85 -0.25 10.31 -10.35
CA GLY A 85 -0.49 11.06 -9.12
C GLY A 85 0.78 11.33 -8.31
N SER A 86 1.80 10.49 -8.44
CA SER A 86 3.13 10.73 -7.86
C SER A 86 4.00 11.65 -8.74
N LEU A 87 3.79 11.69 -10.05
CA LEU A 87 4.55 12.51 -11.00
C LEU A 87 3.99 13.93 -11.17
N PHE A 88 2.68 14.12 -11.02
CA PHE A 88 2.02 15.42 -11.09
C PHE A 88 1.62 15.87 -9.69
N ASP A 89 2.52 16.65 -9.09
CA ASP A 89 2.29 17.38 -7.85
C ASP A 89 0.92 18.07 -7.79
N SER A 90 0.39 18.11 -6.55
CA SER A 90 -0.62 19.04 -6.04
C SER A 90 -2.09 18.79 -6.40
N ALA A 91 -2.81 18.35 -5.37
CA ALA A 91 -4.26 18.43 -5.18
C ALA A 91 -5.09 17.31 -5.82
N VAL A 92 -5.86 16.65 -4.95
CA VAL A 92 -7.02 15.79 -5.24
C VAL A 92 -6.71 14.30 -5.43
N GLY A 93 -6.47 13.63 -4.30
CA GLY A 93 -7.43 12.65 -3.78
C GLY A 93 -7.64 11.38 -4.60
N THR A 94 -6.65 10.49 -4.65
CA THR A 94 -6.85 9.03 -4.87
C THR A 94 -5.68 8.21 -4.31
N GLU A 95 -5.15 8.58 -3.15
CA GLU A 95 -3.88 8.05 -2.59
C GLU A 95 -4.03 6.74 -1.76
N GLY A 96 -5.23 6.14 -1.72
CA GLY A 96 -5.54 5.08 -0.74
C GLY A 96 -4.88 3.73 -0.99
N ARG A 97 -4.80 3.28 -2.25
CA ARG A 97 -4.24 1.96 -2.62
C ARG A 97 -2.72 1.99 -2.74
N SER A 98 -2.15 3.05 -3.31
CA SER A 98 -0.70 3.27 -3.33
C SER A 98 -0.11 3.37 -1.93
N ALA A 99 -0.81 4.04 -0.99
CA ALA A 99 -0.37 4.09 0.41
C ALA A 99 -0.29 2.70 1.03
N GLN A 100 -1.23 1.80 0.76
CA GLN A 100 -1.22 0.44 1.32
C GLN A 100 -0.02 -0.37 0.82
N ILE A 101 0.28 -0.31 -0.48
CA ILE A 101 1.45 -0.96 -1.09
C ILE A 101 2.76 -0.44 -0.48
N VAL A 102 2.86 0.87 -0.30
CA VAL A 102 4.05 1.47 0.34
C VAL A 102 4.13 1.07 1.81
N LEU A 103 3.00 1.05 2.54
CA LEU A 103 2.95 0.64 3.94
C LEU A 103 3.40 -0.80 4.13
N ASP A 104 2.98 -1.71 3.26
CA ASP A 104 3.38 -3.13 3.32
C ASP A 104 4.90 -3.27 3.11
N ALA A 105 5.51 -2.42 2.27
CA ALA A 105 6.95 -2.40 2.03
C ALA A 105 7.76 -1.78 3.20
N LEU A 106 7.14 -0.98 4.07
CA LEU A 106 7.83 -0.39 5.22
C LEU A 106 8.16 -1.44 6.27
N THR A 107 9.33 -1.31 6.92
CA THR A 107 9.65 -2.16 8.08
C THR A 107 8.65 -1.99 9.23
N SER A 108 8.42 -3.01 10.06
CA SER A 108 7.50 -2.95 11.21
C SER A 108 7.75 -1.74 12.14
N ASN A 109 9.01 -1.36 12.34
CA ASN A 109 9.36 -0.18 13.14
C ASN A 109 8.97 1.13 12.44
N ALA A 110 9.18 1.23 11.13
CA ALA A 110 8.73 2.37 10.34
C ALA A 110 7.20 2.50 10.37
N ARG A 111 6.47 1.39 10.23
CA ARG A 111 5.00 1.38 10.36
C ARG A 111 4.53 1.90 11.70
N LYS A 112 5.15 1.49 12.82
CA LYS A 112 4.85 2.04 14.15
C LYS A 112 5.06 3.55 14.24
N VAL A 113 6.16 4.07 13.69
CA VAL A 113 6.40 5.53 13.64
C VAL A 113 5.34 6.24 12.82
N PHE A 114 4.95 5.65 11.68
CA PHE A 114 3.90 6.20 10.82
C PHE A 114 2.54 6.20 11.52
N THR A 115 2.15 5.09 12.15
CA THR A 115 0.91 4.98 12.95
C THR A 115 0.85 6.00 14.09
N LEU A 116 1.99 6.28 14.75
CA LEU A 116 2.07 7.36 15.77
C LEU A 116 1.79 8.76 15.19
N LEU A 117 2.20 9.01 13.95
CA LEU A 117 1.93 10.26 13.26
C LEU A 117 0.45 10.35 12.83
N LEU A 118 -0.11 9.25 12.31
CA LEU A 118 -1.53 9.18 11.92
C LEU A 118 -2.47 9.37 13.11
N THR A 119 -2.23 8.65 14.20
CA THR A 119 -3.04 8.73 15.44
C THR A 119 -3.07 10.15 15.99
N PHE A 120 -1.91 10.82 16.08
CA PHE A 120 -1.85 12.22 16.51
C PHE A 120 -2.66 13.15 15.58
N GLN A 121 -2.58 12.95 14.26
CA GLN A 121 -3.29 13.78 13.30
C GLN A 121 -4.81 13.56 13.36
N LEU A 122 -5.26 12.32 13.62
CA LEU A 122 -6.67 12.00 13.84
C LEU A 122 -7.23 12.61 15.13
N GLU A 123 -6.44 12.62 16.20
CA GLU A 123 -6.80 13.26 17.48
C GLU A 123 -6.80 14.79 17.39
N HIS A 124 -5.89 15.36 16.58
CA HIS A 124 -5.67 16.80 16.46
C HIS A 124 -5.72 17.29 15.00
N PRO A 125 -6.89 17.25 14.33
CA PRO A 125 -7.01 17.56 12.90
C PRO A 125 -6.64 19.01 12.53
N LYS A 126 -6.68 19.93 13.51
CA LYS A 126 -6.33 21.35 13.31
C LYS A 126 -4.86 21.66 13.62
N ALA A 127 -4.10 20.71 14.19
CA ALA A 127 -2.71 20.93 14.53
C ALA A 127 -1.84 20.95 13.27
N PRO A 128 -0.67 21.62 13.30
CA PRO A 128 0.30 21.63 12.20
C PRO A 128 1.07 20.30 12.03
N GLY A 129 0.73 19.25 12.79
CA GLY A 129 1.46 17.98 12.80
C GLY A 129 2.49 17.92 13.95
N LEU A 130 3.42 16.98 13.86
CA LEU A 130 4.42 16.72 14.91
C LEU A 130 5.77 17.35 14.55
N SER A 131 6.44 18.00 15.51
CA SER A 131 7.84 18.38 15.34
C SER A 131 8.75 17.16 15.39
N PHE A 132 9.99 17.29 14.90
CA PHE A 132 10.99 16.22 15.00
C PHE A 132 11.18 15.75 16.45
N GLU A 133 11.29 16.69 17.39
CA GLU A 133 11.51 16.40 18.81
C GLU A 133 10.36 15.60 19.42
N GLU A 134 9.11 16.01 19.16
CA GLU A 134 7.94 15.32 19.70
C GLU A 134 7.75 13.94 19.05
N LEU A 135 7.95 13.83 17.74
CA LEU A 135 7.89 12.56 17.04
C LEU A 135 8.97 11.60 17.56
N TYR A 136 10.18 12.08 17.80
CA TYR A 136 11.26 11.28 18.37
C TYR A 136 10.95 10.81 19.80
N LYS A 137 10.43 11.70 20.63
CA LYS A 137 10.01 11.37 22.00
C LYS A 137 8.94 10.27 22.02
N ARG A 138 7.91 10.39 21.17
CA ARG A 138 6.84 9.38 21.04
C ARG A 138 7.35 8.07 20.48
N SER A 139 8.18 8.12 19.44
CA SER A 139 8.74 6.92 18.81
C SER A 139 9.62 6.12 19.77
N ARG A 140 10.38 6.81 20.64
CA ARG A 140 11.15 6.15 21.70
C ARG A 140 10.28 5.53 22.79
N ALA A 141 9.14 6.14 23.12
CA ALA A 141 8.23 5.59 24.14
C ALA A 141 7.63 4.24 23.72
N VAL A 142 7.46 4.00 22.41
CA VAL A 142 6.96 2.74 21.83
C VAL A 142 8.09 1.85 21.31
N TYR A 143 9.35 2.20 21.58
CA TYR A 143 10.54 1.49 21.11
C TYR A 143 10.60 1.31 19.58
N ALA A 144 9.94 2.19 18.83
CA ALA A 144 9.90 2.14 17.36
C ALA A 144 11.21 2.66 16.73
N THR A 145 12.03 3.41 17.47
CA THR A 145 13.28 3.96 16.96
C THR A 145 14.36 4.01 18.04
N SER A 146 15.58 3.63 17.68
CA SER A 146 16.70 3.52 18.62
C SER A 146 17.47 4.83 18.82
N ASN A 147 17.63 5.63 17.77
CA ASN A 147 18.35 6.90 17.78
C ASN A 147 17.77 7.89 16.75
N GLU A 148 18.20 9.15 16.81
CA GLU A 148 17.74 10.19 15.90
C GLU A 148 18.06 9.90 14.43
N VAL A 149 19.17 9.20 14.14
CA VAL A 149 19.57 8.87 12.77
C VAL A 149 18.58 7.89 12.14
N ALA A 150 18.15 6.88 12.89
CA ALA A 150 17.13 5.95 12.45
C ALA A 150 15.78 6.65 12.22
N LEU A 151 15.41 7.62 13.07
CA LEU A 151 14.17 8.38 12.85
C LEU A 151 14.26 9.23 11.58
N LYS A 152 15.40 9.91 11.36
CA LYS A 152 15.63 10.67 10.13
C LYS A 152 15.54 9.80 8.89
N LYS A 153 16.02 8.56 8.96
CA LYS A 153 15.88 7.58 7.86
C LYS A 153 14.41 7.28 7.56
N HIS A 154 13.61 6.96 8.58
CA HIS A 154 12.17 6.72 8.38
C HIS A 154 11.45 7.95 7.83
N ILE A 155 11.76 9.15 8.34
CA ILE A 155 11.18 10.40 7.83
C ILE A 155 11.57 10.63 6.36
N ALA A 156 12.82 10.36 5.99
CA ALA A 156 13.27 10.49 4.59
C ALA A 156 12.50 9.53 3.68
N GLU A 157 12.37 8.26 4.08
CA GLU A 157 11.57 7.25 3.37
C GLU A 157 10.11 7.70 3.18
N PHE A 158 9.47 8.25 4.22
CA PHE A 158 8.10 8.76 4.11
C PHE A 158 7.96 9.98 3.21
N LEU A 159 8.98 10.83 3.14
CA LEU A 159 9.01 12.01 2.26
C LEU A 159 9.24 11.61 0.81
N ASP A 160 10.15 10.66 0.57
CA ASP A 160 10.48 10.12 -0.76
C ASP A 160 9.27 9.41 -1.38
N HIS A 161 8.45 8.75 -0.55
CA HIS A 161 7.21 8.12 -0.98
C HIS A 161 5.96 9.03 -0.88
N HIS A 162 6.15 10.33 -0.60
CA HIS A 162 5.08 11.33 -0.48
C HIS A 162 3.96 11.00 0.53
N LEU A 163 4.19 10.08 1.48
CA LEU A 163 3.26 9.75 2.55
C LEU A 163 3.16 10.87 3.60
N VAL A 164 4.27 11.58 3.79
CA VAL A 164 4.41 12.68 4.75
C VAL A 164 4.87 13.92 4.02
N ARG A 165 4.38 15.08 4.45
CA ARG A 165 4.84 16.40 4.00
C ARG A 165 5.31 17.23 5.20
N THR A 166 6.13 18.24 4.92
CA THR A 166 6.58 19.19 5.94
C THR A 166 5.81 20.50 5.84
N ARG A 167 5.54 21.14 6.98
CA ARG A 167 5.01 22.50 7.06
C ARG A 167 5.55 23.22 8.29
N SER A 168 5.52 24.55 8.25
CA SER A 168 5.91 25.37 9.41
C SER A 168 4.83 25.33 10.48
N GLY A 169 5.18 24.81 11.65
CA GLY A 169 4.35 24.84 12.85
C GLY A 169 4.42 26.17 13.60
N THR A 170 3.77 26.19 14.76
CA THR A 170 3.74 27.35 15.65
C THR A 170 5.17 27.72 16.06
N GLY A 171 5.60 28.96 15.77
CA GLY A 171 6.96 29.41 16.06
C GLY A 171 8.02 29.07 15.00
N GLY A 172 7.61 28.65 13.79
CA GLY A 172 8.53 28.41 12.67
C GLY A 172 9.27 27.09 12.72
N GLN A 173 8.95 26.23 13.68
CA GLN A 173 9.48 24.87 13.79
C GLN A 173 8.96 24.00 12.64
N GLN A 174 9.80 23.12 12.10
CA GLN A 174 9.38 22.18 11.06
C GLN A 174 8.51 21.07 11.68
N CYS A 175 7.30 20.89 11.14
CA CYS A 175 6.37 19.84 11.53
C CYS A 175 6.08 18.90 10.37
N TYR A 176 5.86 17.63 10.69
CA TYR A 176 5.54 16.54 9.76
C TYR A 176 4.04 16.21 9.87
N TRP A 177 3.38 16.05 8.74
CA TRP A 177 1.96 15.70 8.65
C TRP A 177 1.70 14.78 7.44
N CYS A 178 0.67 13.96 7.53
CA CYS A 178 0.30 13.00 6.48
C CYS A 178 -0.76 13.61 5.54
N SER A 179 -0.59 13.47 4.22
CA SER A 179 -1.53 13.99 3.22
C SER A 179 -2.75 13.10 2.96
N LEU A 180 -2.77 11.89 3.52
CA LEU A 180 -3.80 10.90 3.26
C LEU A 180 -5.19 11.36 3.75
N PRO A 181 -6.28 10.93 3.08
CA PRO A 181 -7.64 11.17 3.55
C PRO A 181 -7.88 10.59 4.96
N GLY A 182 -8.73 11.27 5.74
CA GLY A 182 -9.05 10.86 7.11
C GLY A 182 -9.56 9.43 7.25
N ASP A 183 -10.34 8.95 6.30
CA ASP A 183 -10.89 7.59 6.31
C ASP A 183 -9.82 6.53 6.05
N THR A 184 -8.88 6.81 5.14
CA THR A 184 -7.71 5.96 4.88
C THR A 184 -6.80 5.90 6.11
N MET A 185 -6.54 7.04 6.76
CA MET A 185 -5.72 7.07 7.99
C MET A 185 -6.33 6.21 9.10
N LYS A 186 -7.66 6.23 9.27
CA LYS A 186 -8.36 5.38 10.26
C LYS A 186 -8.20 3.90 9.92
N ALA A 187 -8.41 3.51 8.66
CA ALA A 187 -8.28 2.13 8.23
C ALA A 187 -6.87 1.57 8.49
N ILE A 188 -5.83 2.36 8.22
CA ILE A 188 -4.43 1.97 8.49
C ILE A 188 -4.18 1.79 10.00
N VAL A 189 -4.67 2.72 10.83
CA VAL A 189 -4.51 2.65 12.29
C VAL A 189 -5.25 1.44 12.87
N GLU A 190 -6.44 1.13 12.36
CA GLU A 190 -7.21 -0.05 12.78
C GLU A 190 -6.56 -1.38 12.36
N ALA A 191 -5.88 -1.40 11.20
CA ALA A 191 -5.16 -2.58 10.72
C ALA A 191 -3.93 -2.91 11.56
N GLU A 192 -3.12 -1.91 11.95
CA GLU A 192 -1.92 -2.09 12.79
C GLU A 192 -2.23 -2.34 14.28
N GLY A 193 -3.46 -2.09 14.72
CA GLY A 193 -3.92 -2.32 16.10
C GLY A 193 -4.43 -3.74 16.36
N LYS A 194 -4.56 -4.58 15.34
CA LYS A 194 -4.91 -6.01 15.44
C LYS A 194 -3.66 -6.88 15.53
#